data_AF-A0A3M6Z4Q7-F1
#
_entry.id   AF-A0A3M6Z4Q7-F1
#
_cell.length_a   1.000
_cell.length_b   1.000
_cell.length_c   1.000
_cell.angle_alpha   90.00
_cell.angle_beta   90.00
_cell.angle_gamma   90.00
#
_symmetry.space_group_name_H-M   'P 1'
#
loop_
_entity.id
_entity.type
_entity.pdbx_description
1 polymer ?
#
loop_
_entity_poly.entity_id
_entity_poly.type
_entity_poly.pdbx_seq_one_letter_code
_entity_poly.pdbx_strand_id
1 'polypeptide(L)'
;MAHQADAKKFLDERGYQGALIRGDNPLKLFEKPVRDRIVDSYYWKEQCFGLNAATLLDRAVELNFIGGTYGVAQKPTPFLCLVFKMLQLTPDRDIVLFYLQQEEFKYLRALAAFYIRLAWEKDEE
;
A
#
# COMPACT_ATOMS: atom_id res chain seq x y z
N MET A 1 -17.21 2.98 -12.75
CA MET A 1 -17.83 2.91 -11.41
C MET A 1 -17.50 1.62 -10.63
N ALA A 2 -16.89 0.57 -11.21
CA ALA A 2 -16.54 -0.66 -10.48
C ALA A 2 -15.44 -0.46 -9.41
N HIS A 3 -14.34 0.20 -9.75
CA HIS A 3 -13.17 0.33 -8.87
C HIS A 3 -13.40 1.06 -7.53
N GLN A 4 -14.38 1.98 -7.45
CA GLN A 4 -14.67 2.69 -6.20
C GLN A 4 -15.47 1.82 -5.22
N ALA A 5 -16.33 0.93 -5.75
CA ALA A 5 -17.05 -0.05 -4.95
C ALA A 5 -16.08 -1.09 -4.35
N ASP A 6 -15.08 -1.51 -5.13
CA ASP A 6 -14.05 -2.46 -4.67
C ASP A 6 -13.23 -1.89 -3.51
N ALA A 7 -12.81 -0.62 -3.59
CA ALA A 7 -12.00 0.00 -2.53
C ALA A 7 -12.70 0.02 -1.16
N LYS A 8 -14.01 0.30 -1.12
CA LYS A 8 -14.79 0.24 0.12
C LYS A 8 -15.05 -1.20 0.57
N LYS A 9 -15.23 -2.13 -0.37
CA LYS A 9 -15.41 -3.56 -0.07
C LYS A 9 -14.20 -4.15 0.64
N PHE A 10 -12.98 -3.78 0.24
CA PHE A 10 -11.75 -4.24 0.91
C PHE A 10 -11.57 -3.70 2.34
N LEU A 11 -12.26 -2.61 2.69
CA LEU A 11 -12.27 -2.03 4.03
C LEU A 11 -13.44 -2.54 4.89
N ASP A 12 -14.44 -3.17 4.28
CA ASP A 12 -15.58 -3.74 5.01
C ASP A 12 -15.17 -5.07 5.65
N GLU A 13 -15.34 -5.14 6.96
CA GLU A 13 -14.91 -6.28 7.78
C GLU A 13 -15.93 -7.44 7.76
N ARG A 14 -17.14 -7.21 7.23
CA ARG A 14 -18.26 -8.17 7.31
C ARG A 14 -18.20 -9.31 6.28
N GLY A 15 -17.12 -9.43 5.52
CA GLY A 15 -16.98 -10.46 4.49
C GLY A 15 -15.76 -10.26 3.59
N TYR A 16 -14.59 -10.03 4.18
CA TYR A 16 -13.35 -9.93 3.41
C TYR A 16 -13.07 -11.27 2.71
N GLN A 17 -12.87 -11.23 1.38
CA GLN A 17 -12.63 -12.40 0.53
C GLN A 17 -11.25 -12.35 -0.16
N GLY A 18 -10.38 -11.42 0.25
CA GLY A 18 -9.04 -11.29 -0.33
C GLY A 18 -8.01 -12.19 0.35
N ALA A 19 -6.75 -12.07 -0.07
CA ALA A 19 -5.63 -12.75 0.55
C ALA A 19 -5.45 -12.27 2.01
N LEU A 20 -5.20 -13.21 2.91
CA LEU A 20 -4.97 -12.92 4.32
C LEU A 20 -3.47 -12.85 4.59
N ILE A 21 -3.08 -11.95 5.50
CA ILE A 21 -1.73 -11.91 6.07
C ILE A 21 -1.89 -12.11 7.57
N ARG A 22 -1.20 -13.11 8.15
CA ARG A 22 -1.36 -13.50 9.56
C ARG A 22 -2.81 -13.81 9.95
N GLY A 23 -3.58 -14.36 9.01
CA GLY A 23 -4.99 -14.74 9.23
C GLY A 23 -5.97 -13.57 9.30
N ASP A 24 -5.57 -12.33 8.99
CA ASP A 24 -6.47 -11.17 8.97
C ASP A 24 -6.28 -10.34 7.68
N ASN A 25 -7.21 -9.41 7.44
CA ASN A 25 -7.15 -8.48 6.32
C ASN A 25 -5.84 -7.67 6.37
N PRO A 26 -4.99 -7.72 5.32
CA PRO A 26 -3.72 -7.00 5.25
C PRO A 26 -3.82 -5.51 5.54
N LEU A 27 -4.95 -4.88 5.22
CA LEU A 27 -5.16 -3.45 5.46
C LEU A 27 -5.13 -3.13 6.96
N LYS A 28 -5.45 -4.09 7.84
CA LYS A 28 -5.41 -3.91 9.30
C LYS A 28 -4.00 -3.87 9.89
N LEU A 29 -2.95 -4.11 9.10
CA LEU A 29 -1.57 -3.82 9.51
C LEU A 29 -1.37 -2.31 9.78
N PHE A 30 -2.26 -1.46 9.26
CA PHE A 30 -2.35 -0.05 9.61
C PHE A 30 -3.48 0.18 10.61
N GLU A 31 -3.25 1.04 11.60
CA GLU A 31 -4.28 1.45 12.55
C GLU A 31 -5.45 2.16 11.83
N LYS A 32 -6.69 1.94 12.32
CA LYS A 32 -7.90 2.50 11.72
C LYS A 32 -7.81 4.02 11.43
N PRO A 33 -7.34 4.87 12.36
CA PRO A 33 -7.23 6.31 12.08
C PRO A 33 -6.33 6.61 10.88
N VAL A 34 -5.22 5.88 10.72
CA VAL A 34 -4.30 6.08 9.60
C VAL A 34 -4.95 5.62 8.29
N ARG A 35 -5.67 4.50 8.29
CA ARG A 35 -6.42 4.03 7.11
C ARG A 35 -7.45 5.06 6.66
N ASP A 36 -8.23 5.59 7.60
CA ASP A 36 -9.24 6.61 7.33
C ASP A 36 -8.58 7.86 6.70
N ARG A 37 -7.44 8.31 7.23
CA ARG A 37 -6.66 9.43 6.64
C ARG A 37 -6.15 9.13 5.23
N ILE A 38 -5.67 7.91 4.97
CA ILE A 38 -5.19 7.47 3.66
C ILE A 38 -6.33 7.52 2.65
N VAL A 39 -7.44 6.84 2.93
CA VAL A 39 -8.55 6.71 1.98
C VAL A 39 -9.25 8.04 1.70
N ASP A 40 -9.22 8.96 2.67
CA ASP A 40 -9.77 10.31 2.51
C ASP A 40 -8.81 11.28 1.82
N SER A 41 -7.53 10.97 1.73
CA SER A 41 -6.52 11.84 1.12
C SER A 41 -6.75 12.04 -0.38
N TYR A 42 -6.38 13.23 -0.86
CA TYR A 42 -6.43 13.56 -2.29
C TYR A 42 -5.56 12.62 -3.12
N TYR A 43 -4.33 12.34 -2.64
CA TYR A 43 -3.41 11.45 -3.34
C TYR A 43 -4.01 10.04 -3.53
N TRP A 44 -4.68 9.48 -2.51
CA TRP A 44 -5.32 8.18 -2.65
C TRP A 44 -6.44 8.18 -3.70
N LYS A 45 -7.30 9.20 -3.67
CA LYS A 45 -8.46 9.30 -4.55
C LYS A 45 -8.08 9.50 -6.02
N GLU A 46 -7.02 10.25 -6.27
CA GLU A 46 -6.59 10.60 -7.64
C GLU A 46 -5.49 9.69 -8.19
N GLN A 47 -4.50 9.36 -7.37
CA GLN A 47 -3.28 8.67 -7.82
C GLN A 47 -3.27 7.19 -7.47
N CYS A 48 -3.97 6.78 -6.40
CA CYS A 48 -4.06 5.36 -6.03
C CYS A 48 -5.30 4.66 -6.62
N PHE A 49 -6.13 5.36 -7.39
CA PHE A 49 -7.32 4.77 -7.99
C PHE A 49 -6.96 3.85 -9.16
N GLY A 50 -7.45 2.61 -9.13
CA GLY A 50 -7.23 1.65 -10.22
C GLY A 50 -5.78 1.20 -10.43
N LEU A 51 -4.86 1.51 -9.51
CA LEU A 51 -3.48 1.04 -9.60
C LEU A 51 -3.43 -0.48 -9.56
N ASN A 52 -2.55 -1.05 -10.38
CA ASN A 52 -2.12 -2.43 -10.32
C ASN A 52 -0.62 -2.47 -9.97
N ALA A 53 -0.03 -3.67 -9.91
CA ALA A 53 1.39 -3.81 -9.60
C ALA A 53 2.28 -2.96 -10.53
N ALA A 54 2.09 -3.05 -11.85
CA ALA A 54 2.90 -2.33 -12.82
C ALA A 54 2.72 -0.80 -12.72
N THR A 55 1.49 -0.30 -12.70
CA THR A 55 1.24 1.16 -12.65
C THR A 55 1.58 1.80 -11.31
N LEU A 56 1.72 0.99 -10.24
CA LEU A 56 2.24 1.46 -8.97
C LEU A 56 3.71 1.90 -9.08
N LEU A 57 4.50 1.28 -9.96
CA LEU A 57 5.91 1.65 -10.20
C LEU A 57 6.02 3.09 -10.67
N ASP A 58 5.18 3.51 -11.62
CA ASP A 58 5.18 4.87 -12.15
C ASP A 58 4.99 5.89 -11.03
N ARG A 59 4.08 5.62 -10.09
CA ARG A 59 3.85 6.47 -8.92
C ARG A 59 4.99 6.40 -7.90
N ALA A 60 5.63 5.25 -7.75
CA ALA A 60 6.74 5.07 -6.82
C ALA A 60 8.02 5.79 -7.27
N VAL A 61 8.26 5.89 -8.59
CA VAL A 61 9.40 6.63 -9.17
C VAL A 61 9.27 8.14 -8.94
N GLU A 62 8.05 8.67 -8.92
CA GLU A 62 7.76 10.09 -8.67
C GLU A 62 7.90 10.50 -7.19
N LEU A 63 8.15 9.55 -6.28
CA LEU A 63 8.32 9.84 -4.86
C LEU A 63 9.59 10.68 -4.63
N ASN A 64 9.48 11.63 -3.71
CA ASN A 64 10.58 12.52 -3.34
C ASN A 64 11.02 12.38 -1.88
N PHE A 65 10.26 11.66 -1.06
CA PHE A 65 10.51 11.49 0.37
C PHE A 65 9.77 10.27 0.92
N ILE A 66 10.20 9.83 2.11
CA ILE A 66 9.58 8.77 2.90
C ILE A 66 9.00 9.41 4.15
N GLY A 67 7.80 9.01 4.57
CA GLY A 67 7.20 9.49 5.82
C GLY A 67 5.85 8.86 6.12
N GLY A 68 5.35 9.08 7.33
CA GLY A 68 4.04 8.61 7.78
C GLY A 68 2.94 9.64 7.50
N THR A 69 2.39 10.22 8.56
CA THR A 69 1.48 11.36 8.50
C THR A 69 2.19 12.63 8.96
N TYR A 70 1.75 13.80 8.49
CA TYR A 70 2.36 15.07 8.84
C TYR A 70 1.35 16.20 9.02
N GLY A 71 1.77 17.24 9.74
CA GLY A 71 0.99 18.45 10.03
C GLY A 71 -0.19 18.21 10.97
N VAL A 72 -0.86 19.30 11.34
CA VAL A 72 -2.01 19.28 12.26
C VAL A 72 -3.17 18.45 11.71
N ALA A 73 -3.34 18.46 10.38
CA ALA A 73 -4.38 17.68 9.71
C ALA A 73 -4.03 16.18 9.53
N GLN A 74 -2.86 15.74 9.99
CA GLN A 74 -2.39 14.34 9.89
C GLN A 74 -2.49 13.81 8.46
N LYS A 75 -2.01 14.59 7.49
CA LYS A 75 -2.05 14.22 6.07
C LYS A 75 -1.08 13.06 5.83
N PRO A 76 -1.51 11.96 5.19
CA PRO A 76 -0.61 10.87 4.85
C PRO A 76 0.32 11.29 3.71
N THR A 77 1.56 10.80 3.72
CA THR A 77 2.47 10.99 2.59
C THR A 77 2.08 10.10 1.40
N PRO A 78 2.47 10.47 0.16
CA PRO A 78 2.37 9.59 -1.00
C PRO A 78 3.00 8.21 -0.78
N PHE A 79 4.16 8.16 -0.11
CA PHE A 79 4.83 6.91 0.26
C PHE A 79 3.91 6.00 1.09
N LEU A 80 3.28 6.55 2.14
CA LEU A 80 2.37 5.79 2.99
C LEU A 80 1.14 5.29 2.23
N CYS A 81 0.58 6.12 1.34
CA CYS A 81 -0.54 5.76 0.49
C CYS A 81 -0.20 4.61 -0.47
N LEU A 82 0.99 4.61 -1.08
CA LEU A 82 1.43 3.55 -1.98
C LEU A 82 1.75 2.24 -1.25
N VAL A 83 2.31 2.30 -0.04
CA VAL A 83 2.46 1.11 0.82
C VAL A 83 1.09 0.51 1.13
N PHE A 84 0.12 1.33 1.54
CA PHE A 84 -1.24 0.86 1.81
C PHE A 84 -1.90 0.28 0.56
N LYS A 85 -1.60 0.83 -0.63
CA LYS A 85 -2.02 0.24 -1.91
C LYS A 85 -1.39 -1.13 -2.15
N MET A 86 -0.10 -1.31 -1.87
CA MET A 86 0.53 -2.64 -1.98
C MET A 86 -0.15 -3.66 -1.07
N LEU A 87 -0.48 -3.28 0.17
CA LEU A 87 -1.25 -4.15 1.08
C LEU A 87 -2.64 -4.49 0.53
N GLN A 88 -3.27 -3.58 -0.19
CA GLN A 88 -4.55 -3.85 -0.86
C GLN A 88 -4.40 -4.81 -2.05
N LEU A 89 -3.31 -4.66 -2.81
CA LEU A 89 -3.04 -5.44 -4.01
C LEU A 89 -2.48 -6.83 -3.72
N THR A 90 -1.82 -7.01 -2.56
CA THR A 90 -1.11 -8.22 -2.17
C THR A 90 -0.29 -8.82 -3.33
N PRO A 91 0.66 -8.06 -3.91
CA PRO A 91 1.41 -8.50 -5.09
C PRO A 91 2.24 -9.75 -4.80
N ASP A 92 2.45 -10.56 -5.84
CA ASP A 92 3.28 -11.76 -5.77
C ASP A 92 4.70 -11.44 -5.29
N ARG A 93 5.34 -12.42 -4.63
CA ARG A 93 6.69 -12.27 -4.07
C ARG A 93 7.71 -11.85 -5.12
N ASP A 94 7.66 -12.44 -6.32
CA ASP A 94 8.59 -12.12 -7.41
C ASP A 94 8.49 -10.66 -7.86
N ILE A 95 7.28 -10.09 -7.84
CA ILE A 95 7.05 -8.68 -8.15
C ILE A 95 7.70 -7.80 -7.08
N VAL A 96 7.52 -8.12 -5.80
CA VAL A 96 8.11 -7.35 -4.69
C VAL A 96 9.63 -7.46 -4.68
N LEU A 97 10.18 -8.66 -4.95
CA LEU A 97 11.63 -8.87 -5.10
C LEU A 97 12.18 -8.07 -6.28
N PHE A 98 11.48 -8.04 -7.41
CA PHE A 98 11.83 -7.18 -8.54
C PHE A 98 11.90 -5.71 -8.12
N TYR A 99 10.94 -5.21 -7.34
CA TYR A 99 10.96 -3.81 -6.84
C TYR A 99 12.15 -3.55 -5.93
N LEU A 100 12.48 -4.50 -5.06
CA LEU A 100 13.61 -4.41 -4.13
C LEU A 100 14.96 -4.34 -4.87
N GLN A 101 15.08 -5.08 -5.98
CA GLN A 101 16.29 -5.14 -6.79
C GLN A 101 16.54 -3.88 -7.62
N GLN A 102 15.57 -2.95 -7.75
CA GLN A 102 15.76 -1.72 -8.52
C GLN A 102 16.75 -0.77 -7.82
N GLU A 103 17.92 -0.54 -8.45
CA GLU A 103 19.01 0.26 -7.87
C GLU A 103 18.87 1.76 -8.11
N GLU A 104 18.28 2.14 -9.24
CA GLU A 104 18.15 3.53 -9.66
C GLU A 104 17.04 4.26 -8.88
N PHE A 105 16.05 3.51 -8.39
CA PHE A 105 14.84 4.05 -7.75
C PHE A 105 14.83 3.77 -6.24
N LYS A 106 15.60 4.58 -5.49
CA LYS A 106 15.75 4.42 -4.03
C LYS A 106 14.43 4.37 -3.25
N TYR A 107 13.41 5.13 -3.67
CA TYR A 107 12.12 5.16 -2.98
C TYR A 107 11.24 3.96 -3.31
N LEU A 108 11.35 3.41 -4.52
CA LEU A 108 10.73 2.13 -4.87
C LEU A 108 11.33 1.00 -4.04
N ARG A 109 12.67 0.94 -3.95
CA ARG A 109 13.37 -0.04 -3.12
C ARG A 109 12.97 0.07 -1.65
N ALA A 110 12.89 1.29 -1.11
CA ALA A 110 12.45 1.52 0.26
C ALA A 110 10.98 1.10 0.48
N LEU A 111 10.13 1.34 -0.50
CA LEU A 111 8.71 0.97 -0.47
C LEU A 111 8.53 -0.55 -0.48
N ALA A 112 9.29 -1.27 -1.31
CA ALA A 112 9.35 -2.73 -1.31
C ALA A 112 9.86 -3.29 0.03
N ALA A 113 10.98 -2.76 0.53
CA ALA A 113 11.54 -3.16 1.82
C ALA A 113 10.56 -2.93 2.98
N PHE A 114 9.84 -1.82 2.96
CA PHE A 114 8.83 -1.52 3.98
C PHE A 114 7.63 -2.46 3.89
N TYR A 115 7.14 -2.76 2.68
CA TYR A 115 6.10 -3.76 2.48
C TYR A 115 6.52 -5.13 3.01
N ILE A 116 7.72 -5.61 2.65
CA ILE A 116 8.30 -6.87 3.14
C ILE A 116 8.29 -6.89 4.68
N ARG A 117 8.78 -5.82 5.31
CA ARG A 117 8.83 -5.71 6.77
C ARG A 117 7.46 -5.83 7.43
N LEU A 118 6.41 -5.34 6.78
CA LEU A 118 5.04 -5.38 7.31
C LEU A 118 4.38 -6.74 7.06
N ALA A 119 4.47 -7.23 5.82
CA ALA A 119 3.61 -8.28 5.28
C ALA A 119 4.23 -9.68 5.33
N TRP A 120 5.54 -9.82 5.17
CA TRP A 120 6.16 -11.15 5.10
C TRP A 120 6.35 -11.73 6.50
N GLU A 121 6.15 -13.04 6.59
CA GLU A 121 6.41 -13.82 7.79
C GLU A 121 7.84 -14.38 7.72
N LYS A 122 8.47 -14.51 8.90
CA LYS A 122 9.86 -14.95 9.00
C LYS A 122 10.03 -16.43 8.58
N ASP A 123 8.98 -17.22 8.74
CA ASP A 123 9.03 -18.68 8.68
C ASP A 123 8.39 -19.24 7.39
N GLU A 124 8.12 -18.39 6.40
CA GLU A 124 7.77 -18.86 5.04
C GLU A 124 9.07 -19.20 4.28
N GLU A 125 9.48 -20.47 4.36
CA GLU A 125 10.44 -21.11 3.44
C GLU A 125 9.92 -21.13 2.00
#